data_AF-A0A522B5B6-F1
#
_entry.id   AF-A0A522B5B6-F1
#
_cell.length_a   1.000
_cell.length_b   1.000
_cell.length_c   1.000
_cell.angle_alpha   90.00
_cell.angle_beta   90.00
_cell.angle_gamma   90.00
#
_symmetry.space_group_name_H-M   'P 1'
#
loop_
_entity.id
_entity.type
_entity.pdbx_description
1 polymer ?
#
loop_
_entity_poly.entity_id
_entity_poly.type
_entity_poly.pdbx_seq_one_letter_code
_entity_poly.pdbx_strand_id
1 'polypeptide(L)'
;MASRRVSPLVVIAAGLWLLTGPVCPPAASAAEKPEDFYDEVGRLLYSIDAQGVVSMFETDALDNTLSVTRGTRESLQPRVTEVSPPSVETGKITVVTFKGRNLVGAKFSAKVPGIKFGGSAPRAASAGVPIEVDGSVKLGPITIDLRTPIGMTSVSLTVIEPQIDLAALARKKEPEYREFPAGKPESCPEGMIAVASSKGGFCIDINQTQAGDWVSVEKMCSYKFKRLCWAEEWDLACKDNQKNNLGLQNLLGEWEWTRNSEYAAAGVLGSGGLDGTENEDWLAVVRGKEDCGSKGRKDPWLSGTRPGRCCK
;
A
#
# COMPACT_ATOMS: atom_id res chain seq x y z
N MET A 1 -71.64 -0.03 90.73
CA MET A 1 -70.86 -1.13 91.35
C MET A 1 -70.91 -2.35 90.45
N ALA A 2 -69.75 -2.92 90.12
CA ALA A 2 -69.48 -4.25 89.52
C ALA A 2 -70.24 -4.61 88.21
N SER A 3 -69.70 -4.33 87.01
CA SER A 3 -68.68 -5.12 86.28
C SER A 3 -69.00 -6.61 86.14
N ARG A 4 -69.74 -6.99 85.09
CA ARG A 4 -69.88 -8.38 84.62
C ARG A 4 -68.92 -8.64 83.45
N ARG A 5 -67.95 -9.53 83.68
CA ARG A 5 -67.16 -10.24 82.67
C ARG A 5 -67.79 -11.61 82.47
N VAL A 6 -68.05 -12.03 81.22
CA VAL A 6 -67.78 -13.40 80.72
C VAL A 6 -67.44 -13.30 79.22
N SER A 7 -66.42 -14.09 78.87
CA SER A 7 -65.55 -14.16 77.69
C SER A 7 -66.18 -14.63 76.35
N PRO A 8 -65.42 -14.60 75.24
CA PRO A 8 -65.92 -14.41 73.88
C PRO A 8 -66.08 -15.72 73.08
N LEU A 9 -66.93 -15.67 72.06
CA LEU A 9 -67.03 -16.69 71.03
C LEU A 9 -66.28 -16.22 69.77
N VAL A 10 -65.18 -16.95 69.55
CA VAL A 10 -64.41 -17.20 68.34
C VAL A 10 -65.18 -16.95 67.03
N VAL A 11 -64.64 -16.08 66.17
CA VAL A 11 -64.89 -16.10 64.72
C VAL A 11 -63.55 -16.30 64.02
N ILE A 12 -63.47 -17.42 63.30
CA ILE A 12 -62.35 -17.84 62.46
C ILE A 12 -62.40 -17.00 61.17
N ALA A 13 -61.41 -16.14 60.95
CA ALA A 13 -61.17 -15.51 59.66
C ALA A 13 -59.96 -16.19 58.99
N ALA A 14 -60.27 -17.03 58.01
CA ALA A 14 -59.31 -17.75 57.20
C ALA A 14 -58.63 -16.82 56.18
N GLY A 15 -57.30 -16.79 56.25
CA GLY A 15 -56.36 -16.81 55.11
C GLY A 15 -56.60 -15.91 53.91
N LEU A 16 -55.83 -14.83 53.82
CA LEU A 16 -55.26 -14.41 52.54
C LEU A 16 -53.84 -13.85 52.78
N TRP A 17 -52.85 -14.72 52.69
CA TRP A 17 -51.44 -14.33 52.71
C TRP A 17 -51.10 -13.72 51.35
N LEU A 18 -50.89 -12.40 51.32
CA LEU A 18 -50.23 -11.70 50.23
C LEU A 18 -48.76 -12.12 50.21
N LEU A 19 -48.44 -13.08 49.34
CA LEU A 19 -47.06 -13.42 48.97
C LEU A 19 -46.47 -12.25 48.16
N THR A 20 -45.88 -11.28 48.85
CA THR A 20 -44.96 -10.32 48.25
C THR A 20 -43.65 -11.04 47.94
N GLY A 21 -43.59 -11.68 46.77
CA GLY A 21 -42.34 -12.23 46.22
C GLY A 21 -41.37 -11.08 45.90
N PRO A 22 -40.05 -11.27 46.10
CA PRO A 22 -39.06 -10.30 45.66
C PRO A 22 -39.14 -10.21 44.13
N VAL A 23 -39.47 -9.02 43.63
CA VAL A 23 -39.36 -8.68 42.21
C VAL A 23 -37.87 -8.70 41.89
N CYS A 24 -37.38 -9.83 41.39
CA CYS A 24 -36.04 -9.94 40.83
C CYS A 24 -36.00 -9.02 39.60
N PRO A 25 -35.20 -7.95 39.58
CA PRO A 25 -35.05 -7.16 38.38
C PRO A 25 -34.54 -8.08 37.25
N PRO A 26 -35.05 -7.95 36.01
CA PRO A 26 -34.54 -8.74 34.90
C PRO A 26 -33.03 -8.50 34.82
N ALA A 27 -32.27 -9.60 34.87
CA ALA A 27 -30.83 -9.56 34.65
C ALA A 27 -30.60 -8.83 33.32
N ALA A 28 -29.95 -7.67 33.38
CA ALA A 28 -29.47 -7.00 32.19
C ALA A 28 -28.51 -7.99 31.51
N SER A 29 -28.92 -8.55 30.37
CA SER A 29 -28.03 -9.37 29.55
C SER A 29 -26.76 -8.56 29.33
N ALA A 30 -25.63 -9.08 29.79
CA ALA A 30 -24.34 -8.51 29.45
C ALA A 30 -24.28 -8.43 27.92
N ALA A 31 -24.33 -7.22 27.37
CA ALA A 31 -24.17 -7.02 25.94
C ALA A 31 -22.80 -7.59 25.57
N GLU A 32 -22.81 -8.69 24.83
CA GLU A 32 -21.59 -9.32 24.36
C GLU A 32 -20.86 -8.31 23.47
N LYS A 33 -19.57 -8.08 23.76
CA LYS A 33 -18.77 -7.09 23.04
C LYS A 33 -18.60 -7.54 21.59
N PRO A 34 -18.67 -6.61 20.61
CA PRO A 34 -18.46 -6.97 19.22
C PRO A 34 -17.05 -7.53 18.99
N GLU A 35 -16.94 -8.47 18.05
CA GLU A 35 -15.67 -9.02 17.58
C GLU A 35 -15.10 -8.10 16.48
N ASP A 36 -14.01 -7.41 16.79
CA ASP A 36 -13.39 -6.42 15.91
C ASP A 36 -12.12 -6.98 15.24
N PHE A 37 -11.96 -6.70 13.95
CA PHE A 37 -10.82 -7.14 13.14
C PHE A 37 -10.10 -5.93 12.56
N TYR A 38 -8.77 -5.93 12.69
CA TYR A 38 -7.92 -4.82 12.30
C TYR A 38 -6.92 -5.23 11.21
N ASP A 39 -6.43 -4.24 10.46
CA ASP A 39 -5.30 -4.41 9.55
C ASP A 39 -3.95 -4.34 10.27
N GLU A 40 -2.86 -4.44 9.49
CA GLU A 40 -1.49 -4.43 10.01
C GLU A 40 -1.06 -3.11 10.64
N VAL A 41 -1.78 -2.01 10.36
CA VAL A 41 -1.52 -0.68 10.93
C VAL A 41 -2.54 -0.31 12.01
N GLY A 42 -3.41 -1.25 12.40
CA GLY A 42 -4.37 -1.10 13.51
C GLY A 42 -5.71 -0.46 13.14
N ARG A 43 -6.05 -0.35 11.85
CA ARG A 43 -7.33 0.23 11.41
C ARG A 43 -8.43 -0.83 11.38
N LEU A 44 -9.64 -0.45 11.79
CA LEU A 44 -10.79 -1.36 11.84
C LEU A 44 -11.25 -1.74 10.42
N LEU A 45 -11.30 -3.04 10.13
CA LEU A 45 -11.75 -3.58 8.86
C LEU A 45 -13.15 -4.19 8.96
N TYR A 46 -13.41 -4.93 10.05
CA TYR A 46 -14.69 -5.58 10.30
C TYR A 46 -15.05 -5.50 11.78
N SER A 47 -16.34 -5.40 12.07
CA SER A 47 -16.90 -5.55 13.42
C SER A 47 -18.11 -6.46 13.34
N ILE A 48 -18.20 -7.44 14.23
CA ILE A 48 -19.32 -8.40 14.28
C ILE A 48 -20.03 -8.22 15.62
N ASP A 49 -21.30 -7.83 15.58
CA ASP A 49 -22.08 -7.64 16.81
C ASP A 49 -22.57 -8.97 17.41
N ALA A 50 -23.18 -8.88 18.60
CA ALA A 50 -23.73 -10.02 19.33
C ALA A 50 -24.85 -10.76 18.58
N GLN A 51 -25.45 -10.13 17.56
CA GLN A 51 -26.47 -10.70 16.70
C GLN A 51 -25.88 -11.34 15.44
N GLY A 52 -24.56 -11.29 15.26
CA GLY A 52 -23.85 -11.83 14.10
C GLY A 52 -23.92 -10.93 12.86
N VAL A 53 -24.34 -9.67 13.00
CA VAL A 53 -24.30 -8.69 11.92
C VAL A 53 -22.88 -8.20 11.76
N VAL A 54 -22.37 -8.32 10.55
CA VAL A 54 -21.04 -7.90 10.14
C VAL A 54 -21.12 -6.48 9.57
N SER A 55 -20.33 -5.57 10.13
CA SER A 55 -20.04 -4.25 9.57
C SER A 55 -18.65 -4.28 8.96
N MET A 56 -18.54 -4.10 7.64
CA MET A 56 -17.28 -3.96 6.91
C MET A 56 -16.99 -2.48 6.68
N PHE A 57 -15.78 -2.04 7.02
CA PHE A 57 -15.34 -0.65 6.93
C PHE A 57 -14.31 -0.50 5.81
N GLU A 58 -14.51 0.48 4.94
CA GLU A 58 -13.49 0.90 3.98
C GLU A 58 -12.91 2.23 4.45
N THR A 59 -11.60 2.26 4.68
CA THR A 59 -10.89 3.46 5.17
C THR A 59 -9.85 3.93 4.16
N ASP A 60 -9.60 5.24 4.13
CA ASP A 60 -8.51 5.82 3.35
C ASP A 60 -7.15 5.72 4.09
N ALA A 61 -6.10 6.27 3.47
CA ALA A 61 -4.75 6.27 4.06
C ALA A 61 -4.61 7.15 5.31
N LEU A 62 -5.58 8.03 5.58
CA LEU A 62 -5.63 8.94 6.73
C LEU A 62 -6.61 8.44 7.82
N ASP A 63 -7.08 7.20 7.70
CA ASP A 63 -8.05 6.56 8.59
C ASP A 63 -9.47 7.17 8.58
N ASN A 64 -9.83 7.87 7.51
CA ASN A 64 -11.22 8.29 7.32
C ASN A 64 -12.04 7.11 6.79
N THR A 65 -13.21 6.85 7.40
CA THR A 65 -14.16 5.86 6.89
C THR A 65 -14.84 6.37 5.62
N LEU A 66 -14.51 5.77 4.48
CA LEU A 66 -15.09 6.06 3.18
C LEU A 66 -16.46 5.40 3.02
N SER A 67 -16.61 4.17 3.52
CA SER A 67 -17.88 3.44 3.43
C SER A 67 -18.04 2.41 4.55
N VAL A 68 -19.29 2.11 4.91
CA VAL A 68 -19.65 1.04 5.84
C VAL A 68 -20.72 0.18 5.20
N THR A 69 -20.42 -1.10 4.99
CA THR A 69 -21.38 -2.08 4.46
C THR A 69 -21.77 -3.04 5.57
N ARG A 70 -23.09 -3.23 5.80
CA ARG A 70 -23.61 -4.14 6.81
C ARG A 70 -24.31 -5.34 6.18
N GLY A 71 -24.17 -6.51 6.77
CA GLY A 71 -24.81 -7.73 6.32
C GLY A 71 -24.52 -8.92 7.24
N THR A 72 -24.94 -10.11 6.84
CA THR A 72 -24.52 -11.34 7.52
C THR A 72 -23.16 -11.80 7.01
N ARG A 73 -22.50 -12.69 7.75
CA ARG A 73 -21.23 -13.31 7.35
C ARG A 73 -21.33 -13.99 5.98
N GLU A 74 -22.47 -14.61 5.67
CA GLU A 74 -22.73 -15.26 4.38
C GLU A 74 -22.85 -14.25 3.23
N SER A 75 -23.54 -13.13 3.47
CA SER A 75 -23.74 -12.08 2.45
C SER A 75 -22.46 -11.29 2.15
N LEU A 76 -21.57 -11.18 3.13
CA LEU A 76 -20.32 -10.43 3.02
C LEU A 76 -19.09 -11.29 2.72
N GLN A 77 -19.27 -12.57 2.37
CA GLN A 77 -18.14 -13.39 1.91
C GLN A 77 -17.41 -12.72 0.72
N PRO A 78 -16.08 -12.84 0.65
CA PRO A 78 -15.31 -12.29 -0.45
C PRO A 78 -15.70 -13.00 -1.75
N ARG A 79 -15.88 -12.23 -2.83
CA ARG A 79 -16.18 -12.75 -4.15
C ARG A 79 -15.33 -12.05 -5.18
N VAL A 80 -14.65 -12.80 -6.03
CA VAL A 80 -13.91 -12.26 -7.18
C VAL A 80 -14.72 -12.53 -8.44
N THR A 81 -14.87 -11.50 -9.27
CA THR A 81 -15.61 -11.57 -10.54
C THR A 81 -14.67 -11.49 -11.74
N GLU A 82 -13.52 -10.84 -11.59
CA GLU A 82 -12.56 -10.64 -12.67
C GLU A 82 -11.14 -10.63 -12.12
N VAL A 83 -10.20 -11.18 -12.88
CA VAL A 83 -8.77 -11.15 -12.58
C VAL A 83 -8.01 -10.71 -13.83
N SER A 84 -7.15 -9.70 -13.71
CA SER A 84 -6.44 -9.11 -14.83
C SER A 84 -5.00 -8.71 -14.47
N PRO A 85 -3.98 -9.19 -15.20
CA PRO A 85 -4.08 -10.20 -16.26
C PRO A 85 -4.48 -11.59 -15.70
N PRO A 86 -5.10 -12.47 -16.51
CA PRO A 86 -5.44 -13.84 -16.10
C PRO A 86 -4.23 -14.79 -16.11
N SER A 87 -3.06 -14.30 -16.53
CA SER A 87 -1.81 -15.05 -16.59
C SER A 87 -0.64 -14.27 -16.00
N VAL A 88 0.32 -14.97 -15.43
CA VAL A 88 1.54 -14.43 -14.83
C VAL A 88 2.76 -15.15 -15.39
N GLU A 89 3.84 -14.40 -15.62
CA GLU A 89 5.10 -14.92 -16.15
C GLU A 89 6.02 -15.37 -15.01
N THR A 90 6.77 -16.45 -15.22
CA THR A 90 7.85 -16.81 -14.28
C THR A 90 9.03 -15.83 -14.40
N GLY A 91 9.76 -15.64 -13.31
CA GLY A 91 10.94 -14.77 -13.23
C GLY A 91 10.65 -13.26 -13.20
N LYS A 92 9.38 -12.84 -13.12
CA LYS A 92 8.99 -11.43 -13.18
C LYS A 92 7.90 -11.10 -12.15
N ILE A 93 7.98 -9.89 -11.59
CA ILE A 93 6.93 -9.36 -10.72
C ILE A 93 5.82 -8.79 -11.59
N THR A 94 4.59 -9.31 -11.45
CA THR A 94 3.41 -8.85 -12.17
C THR A 94 2.37 -8.33 -11.19
N VAL A 95 1.85 -7.11 -11.40
CA VAL A 95 0.73 -6.61 -10.59
C VAL A 95 -0.58 -7.16 -11.16
N VAL A 96 -1.21 -8.05 -10.40
CA VAL A 96 -2.50 -8.64 -10.75
C VAL A 96 -3.62 -7.88 -10.04
N THR A 97 -4.60 -7.44 -10.82
CA THR A 97 -5.79 -6.76 -10.35
C THR A 97 -6.93 -7.76 -10.21
N PHE A 98 -7.41 -7.93 -8.98
CA PHE A 98 -8.61 -8.68 -8.65
C PHE A 98 -9.77 -7.70 -8.49
N LYS A 99 -10.85 -7.85 -9.26
CA LYS A 99 -12.09 -7.11 -9.05
C LYS A 99 -13.17 -8.02 -8.50
N GLY A 100 -14.01 -7.47 -7.63
CA GLY A 100 -15.01 -8.26 -6.95
C GLY A 100 -15.79 -7.48 -5.91
N ARG A 101 -16.15 -8.16 -4.82
CA ARG A 101 -16.89 -7.62 -3.68
C ARG A 101 -16.31 -8.15 -2.37
N ASN A 102 -16.41 -7.33 -1.34
CA ASN A 102 -16.03 -7.63 0.04
C ASN A 102 -14.56 -8.10 0.15
N LEU A 103 -13.65 -7.47 -0.60
CA LEU A 103 -12.24 -7.85 -0.60
C LEU A 103 -11.42 -7.10 0.47
N VAL A 104 -12.05 -6.27 1.31
CA VAL A 104 -11.35 -5.48 2.34
C VAL A 104 -10.48 -6.39 3.22
N GLY A 105 -9.21 -6.04 3.36
CA GLY A 105 -8.26 -6.80 4.19
C GLY A 105 -7.99 -8.23 3.72
N ALA A 106 -8.28 -8.56 2.45
CA ALA A 106 -7.99 -9.87 1.88
C ALA A 106 -6.48 -10.17 1.93
N LYS A 107 -6.14 -11.36 2.40
CA LYS A 107 -4.79 -11.92 2.34
C LYS A 107 -4.72 -12.93 1.21
N PHE A 108 -3.65 -12.88 0.44
CA PHE A 108 -3.43 -13.72 -0.73
C PHE A 108 -2.42 -14.80 -0.41
N SER A 109 -2.72 -16.03 -0.84
CA SER A 109 -1.82 -17.16 -0.68
C SER A 109 -1.99 -18.14 -1.83
N ALA A 110 -0.96 -18.95 -2.07
CA ALA A 110 -1.02 -20.05 -3.02
C ALA A 110 -0.37 -21.27 -2.37
N LYS A 111 -0.90 -22.46 -2.67
CA LYS A 111 -0.33 -23.73 -2.17
C LYS A 111 0.96 -24.12 -2.90
N VAL A 112 1.22 -23.51 -4.04
CA VAL A 112 2.37 -23.80 -4.89
C VAL A 112 3.59 -23.06 -4.33
N PRO A 113 4.69 -23.76 -3.97
CA PRO A 113 5.91 -23.11 -3.52
C PRO A 113 6.55 -22.29 -4.66
N GLY A 114 7.23 -21.19 -4.31
CA GLY A 114 7.85 -20.30 -5.29
C GLY A 114 6.95 -19.15 -5.78
N ILE A 115 5.73 -19.03 -5.27
CA ILE A 115 4.85 -17.88 -5.52
C ILE A 115 4.87 -16.98 -4.29
N LYS A 116 5.27 -15.72 -4.47
CA LYS A 116 5.27 -14.70 -3.40
C LYS A 116 4.31 -13.58 -3.74
N PHE A 117 3.65 -13.06 -2.71
CA PHE A 117 2.74 -11.94 -2.79
C PHE A 117 3.37 -10.72 -2.12
N GLY A 118 3.40 -9.60 -2.83
CA GLY A 118 3.83 -8.33 -2.29
C GLY A 118 2.75 -7.68 -1.41
N GLY A 119 3.11 -6.57 -0.76
CA GLY A 119 2.16 -5.76 0.00
C GLY A 119 1.00 -5.31 -0.89
N SER A 120 -0.22 -5.42 -0.37
CA SER A 120 -1.43 -4.94 -1.02
C SER A 120 -2.35 -4.29 0.02
N ALA A 121 -3.18 -3.34 -0.43
CA ALA A 121 -4.23 -2.73 0.38
C ALA A 121 -5.59 -2.96 -0.30
N PRO A 122 -6.17 -4.17 -0.18
CA PRO A 122 -7.43 -4.52 -0.81
C PRO A 122 -8.57 -3.62 -0.35
N ARG A 123 -9.36 -3.14 -1.31
CA ARG A 123 -10.59 -2.38 -1.09
C ARG A 123 -11.81 -3.25 -1.29
N ALA A 124 -13.00 -2.75 -0.99
CA ALA A 124 -14.23 -3.53 -1.11
C ALA A 124 -14.43 -4.12 -2.52
N ALA A 125 -14.12 -3.35 -3.57
CA ALA A 125 -14.37 -3.74 -4.96
C ALA A 125 -13.13 -4.21 -5.74
N SER A 126 -11.92 -3.96 -5.25
CA SER A 126 -10.69 -4.24 -6.01
C SER A 126 -9.45 -4.40 -5.13
N ALA A 127 -8.52 -5.23 -5.58
CA ALA A 127 -7.19 -5.37 -5.00
C ALA A 127 -6.13 -5.45 -6.10
N GLY A 128 -5.11 -4.59 -6.05
CA GLY A 128 -3.90 -4.72 -6.86
C GLY A 128 -2.82 -5.42 -6.05
N VAL A 129 -2.34 -6.57 -6.51
CA VAL A 129 -1.40 -7.41 -5.77
C VAL A 129 -0.18 -7.68 -6.64
N PRO A 130 1.02 -7.25 -6.24
CA PRO A 130 2.26 -7.70 -6.86
C PRO A 130 2.45 -9.20 -6.61
N ILE A 131 2.62 -9.98 -7.66
CA ILE A 131 2.90 -11.42 -7.58
C ILE A 131 4.25 -11.68 -8.23
N GLU A 132 5.15 -12.31 -7.50
CA GLU A 132 6.43 -12.81 -7.99
C GLU A 132 6.34 -14.33 -8.11
N VAL A 133 6.65 -14.85 -9.30
CA VAL A 133 6.65 -16.28 -9.58
C VAL A 133 8.07 -16.71 -9.89
N ASP A 134 8.61 -17.64 -9.12
CA ASP A 134 9.95 -18.18 -9.32
C ASP A 134 10.06 -18.92 -10.68
N GLY A 135 11.23 -18.86 -11.31
CA GLY A 135 11.52 -19.54 -12.59
C GLY A 135 11.33 -21.06 -12.56
N SER A 136 11.40 -21.66 -11.37
CA SER A 136 11.24 -23.10 -11.15
C SER A 136 9.77 -23.56 -11.02
N VAL A 137 8.81 -22.62 -10.97
CA VAL A 137 7.39 -22.96 -10.84
C VAL A 137 6.86 -23.59 -12.14
N LYS A 138 6.11 -24.68 -12.02
CA LYS A 138 5.51 -25.37 -13.16
C LYS A 138 4.51 -24.47 -13.89
N LEU A 139 4.61 -24.45 -15.21
CA LEU A 139 3.66 -23.77 -16.09
C LEU A 139 2.27 -24.42 -15.99
N GLY A 140 1.23 -23.62 -16.20
CA GLY A 140 -0.17 -24.05 -16.18
C GLY A 140 -1.02 -23.38 -15.09
N PRO A 141 -2.25 -23.86 -14.88
CA PRO A 141 -3.17 -23.25 -13.94
C PRO A 141 -2.72 -23.43 -12.49
N ILE A 142 -2.77 -22.35 -11.73
CA ILE A 142 -2.53 -22.29 -10.29
C ILE A 142 -3.79 -21.74 -9.60
N THR A 143 -3.99 -22.11 -8.34
CA THR A 143 -5.07 -21.58 -7.51
C THR A 143 -4.51 -20.60 -6.50
N ILE A 144 -5.10 -19.42 -6.44
CA ILE A 144 -4.84 -18.40 -5.43
C ILE A 144 -6.01 -18.36 -4.48
N ASP A 145 -5.72 -18.50 -3.19
CA ASP A 145 -6.68 -18.41 -2.11
C ASP A 145 -6.66 -16.97 -1.55
N LEU A 146 -7.83 -16.33 -1.54
CA LEU A 146 -8.09 -15.03 -0.96
C LEU A 146 -8.86 -15.23 0.34
N ARG A 147 -8.27 -14.85 1.47
CA ARG A 147 -8.88 -14.99 2.79
C ARG A 147 -9.13 -13.63 3.43
N THR A 148 -10.37 -13.39 3.83
CA THR A 148 -10.74 -12.28 4.72
C THR A 148 -11.09 -12.85 6.11
N PRO A 149 -11.23 -12.01 7.15
CA PRO A 149 -11.69 -12.47 8.46
C PRO A 149 -13.07 -13.15 8.44
N ILE A 150 -13.89 -12.84 7.43
CA ILE A 150 -15.28 -13.30 7.34
C ILE A 150 -15.52 -14.40 6.30
N GLY A 151 -14.50 -14.78 5.53
CA GLY A 151 -14.63 -15.84 4.53
C GLY A 151 -13.41 -16.04 3.66
N MET A 152 -13.55 -16.91 2.67
CA MET A 152 -12.48 -17.24 1.74
C MET A 152 -13.06 -17.50 0.36
N THR A 153 -12.30 -17.16 -0.67
CA THR A 153 -12.63 -17.48 -2.07
C THR A 153 -11.35 -17.84 -2.80
N SER A 154 -11.46 -18.62 -3.87
CA SER A 154 -10.30 -19.08 -4.64
C SER A 154 -10.49 -18.71 -6.11
N VAL A 155 -9.40 -18.35 -6.77
CA VAL A 155 -9.37 -17.99 -8.19
C VAL A 155 -8.23 -18.68 -8.90
N SER A 156 -8.42 -18.97 -10.18
CA SER A 156 -7.38 -19.57 -11.02
C SER A 156 -6.63 -18.50 -11.81
N LEU A 157 -5.31 -18.58 -11.81
CA LEU A 157 -4.41 -17.88 -12.72
C LEU A 157 -3.61 -18.89 -13.53
N THR A 158 -3.10 -18.51 -14.69
CA THR A 158 -2.19 -19.37 -15.47
C THR A 158 -0.76 -18.87 -15.36
N VAL A 159 0.15 -19.72 -14.91
CA VAL A 159 1.59 -19.47 -15.00
C VAL A 159 2.03 -19.80 -16.43
N ILE A 160 2.61 -18.81 -17.10
CA ILE A 160 3.12 -18.93 -18.46
C ILE A 160 4.63 -18.73 -18.47
N GLU A 161 5.26 -19.25 -19.50
CA GLU A 161 6.67 -19.00 -19.76
C GLU A 161 6.87 -17.50 -19.99
N PRO A 162 7.96 -16.89 -19.46
CA PRO A 162 8.31 -15.52 -19.75
C PRO A 162 8.34 -15.35 -21.26
N GLN A 163 7.43 -14.52 -21.79
CA GLN A 163 7.45 -14.19 -23.19
C GLN A 163 8.67 -13.29 -23.41
N ILE A 164 9.76 -13.92 -23.83
CA ILE A 164 10.87 -13.19 -24.42
C ILE A 164 10.32 -12.65 -25.73
N ASP A 165 9.85 -11.40 -25.70
CA ASP A 165 9.49 -10.70 -26.91
C ASP A 165 10.78 -10.50 -27.71
N LEU A 166 11.10 -11.47 -28.58
CA LEU A 166 12.22 -11.42 -29.50
C LEU A 166 12.08 -10.20 -30.42
N ALA A 167 10.87 -9.71 -30.66
CA ALA A 167 10.65 -8.43 -31.34
C ALA A 167 10.89 -7.24 -30.41
N ALA A 168 10.79 -7.32 -29.08
CA ALA A 168 11.30 -6.31 -28.14
C ALA A 168 12.82 -6.36 -27.97
N LEU A 169 13.44 -7.54 -28.05
CA LEU A 169 14.90 -7.68 -28.11
C LEU A 169 15.48 -7.22 -29.46
N ALA A 170 14.78 -7.51 -30.56
CA ALA A 170 15.14 -7.02 -31.90
C ALA A 170 14.72 -5.56 -32.11
N ARG A 171 13.66 -5.10 -31.43
CA ARG A 171 13.44 -3.68 -31.13
C ARG A 171 14.36 -3.29 -29.96
N LYS A 172 15.66 -3.28 -30.21
CA LYS A 172 16.38 -2.02 -29.98
C LYS A 172 15.74 -0.98 -30.91
N LYS A 173 14.48 -0.61 -30.66
CA LYS A 173 14.05 0.74 -30.97
C LYS A 173 14.78 1.50 -29.88
N GLU A 174 15.94 2.04 -30.26
CA GLU A 174 16.45 3.28 -29.69
C GLU A 174 15.23 4.05 -29.20
N PRO A 175 15.12 4.36 -27.88
CA PRO A 175 13.89 4.86 -27.29
C PRO A 175 13.34 5.87 -28.25
N GLU A 176 12.17 5.59 -28.86
CA GLU A 176 11.63 6.48 -29.88
C GLU A 176 11.52 7.81 -29.16
N TYR A 177 12.47 8.69 -29.49
CA TYR A 177 12.63 9.96 -28.82
C TYR A 177 11.39 10.70 -29.27
N ARG A 178 10.33 10.59 -28.46
CA ARG A 178 9.30 11.60 -28.47
C ARG A 178 10.10 12.84 -28.12
N GLU A 179 10.40 13.63 -29.15
CA GLU A 179 10.77 15.02 -28.98
C GLU A 179 9.61 15.64 -28.21
N PHE A 180 9.70 15.59 -26.88
CA PHE A 180 8.86 16.43 -26.08
C PHE A 180 9.27 17.85 -26.47
N PRO A 181 8.31 18.67 -26.91
CA PRO A 181 8.63 20.03 -27.32
C PRO A 181 9.43 20.68 -26.20
N ALA A 182 10.60 21.23 -26.56
CA ALA A 182 11.46 21.89 -25.60
C ALA A 182 10.63 22.95 -24.87
N GLY A 183 10.65 22.93 -23.55
CA GLY A 183 9.76 23.78 -22.80
C GLY A 183 9.59 23.38 -21.34
N LYS A 184 8.86 24.23 -20.63
CA LYS A 184 8.41 24.02 -19.26
C LYS A 184 7.06 23.28 -19.32
N PRO A 185 6.83 22.23 -18.50
CA PRO A 185 5.52 21.59 -18.42
C PRO A 185 4.41 22.62 -18.17
N GLU A 186 3.27 22.47 -18.85
CA GLU A 186 2.12 23.37 -18.73
C GLU A 186 1.53 23.39 -17.31
N SER A 187 1.60 22.26 -16.61
CA SER A 187 1.18 22.15 -15.22
C SER A 187 2.01 21.12 -14.48
N CYS A 188 2.19 21.35 -13.17
CA CYS A 188 2.79 20.38 -12.26
C CYS A 188 1.83 19.99 -11.14
N PRO A 189 1.96 18.79 -10.58
CA PRO A 189 1.24 18.40 -9.38
C PRO A 189 1.49 19.37 -8.22
N GLU A 190 0.56 19.41 -7.26
CA GLU A 190 0.69 20.23 -6.06
C GLU A 190 2.03 19.95 -5.34
N GLY A 191 2.68 21.02 -4.89
CA GLY A 191 3.99 20.97 -4.24
C GLY A 191 5.19 20.78 -5.18
N MET A 192 4.97 20.77 -6.50
CA MET A 192 6.02 20.72 -7.52
C MET A 192 6.06 22.00 -8.36
N ILE A 193 7.24 22.31 -8.90
CA ILE A 193 7.41 23.38 -9.87
C ILE A 193 7.97 22.83 -11.18
N ALA A 194 7.50 23.41 -12.28
CA ALA A 194 7.94 23.06 -13.62
C ALA A 194 9.30 23.70 -13.93
N VAL A 195 10.24 22.88 -14.39
CA VAL A 195 11.57 23.29 -14.87
C VAL A 195 11.65 23.04 -16.36
N ALA A 196 12.11 24.02 -17.11
CA ALA A 196 12.28 23.89 -18.55
C ALA A 196 13.50 23.02 -18.88
N SER A 197 13.36 22.14 -19.87
CA SER A 197 14.49 21.38 -20.41
C SER A 197 14.35 21.26 -21.92
N SER A 198 15.49 21.16 -22.60
CA SER A 198 15.54 20.89 -24.05
C SER A 198 14.94 19.53 -24.42
N LYS A 199 14.69 18.66 -23.44
CA LYS A 199 14.09 17.33 -23.61
C LYS A 199 12.66 17.20 -23.05
N GLY A 200 11.92 18.31 -22.93
CA GLY A 200 10.50 18.29 -22.52
C GLY A 200 10.17 18.84 -21.13
N GLY A 201 11.16 19.38 -20.42
CA GLY A 201 11.03 19.84 -19.05
C GLY A 201 10.51 18.76 -18.08
N PHE A 202 10.41 19.11 -16.81
CA PHE A 202 9.99 18.17 -15.76
C PHE A 202 9.41 18.93 -14.57
N CYS A 203 8.67 18.22 -13.73
CA CYS A 203 8.21 18.74 -12.45
C CYS A 203 9.16 18.27 -11.35
N ILE A 204 9.54 19.15 -10.44
CA ILE A 204 10.39 18.84 -9.29
C ILE A 204 9.77 19.34 -7.99
N ASP A 205 9.85 18.55 -6.92
CA ASP A 205 9.33 18.95 -5.61
C ASP A 205 10.03 20.21 -5.09
N ILE A 206 9.24 21.16 -4.57
CA ILE A 206 9.73 22.42 -3.98
C ILE A 206 10.61 22.16 -2.76
N ASN A 207 10.25 21.15 -1.98
CA ASN A 207 10.94 20.72 -0.77
C ASN A 207 11.61 19.37 -0.98
N GLN A 208 12.73 19.18 -0.31
CA GLN A 208 13.38 17.89 -0.22
C GLN A 208 12.52 16.87 0.55
N THR A 209 12.75 15.58 0.33
CA THR A 209 12.15 14.50 1.13
C THR A 209 12.68 14.53 2.57
N GLN A 210 12.06 13.74 3.45
CA GLN A 210 12.71 13.38 4.71
C GLN A 210 14.06 12.70 4.42
N ALA A 211 15.05 12.92 5.28
CA ALA A 211 16.34 12.25 5.15
C ALA A 211 16.22 10.76 5.47
N GLY A 212 16.83 9.93 4.63
CA GLY A 212 16.87 8.47 4.79
C GLY A 212 18.03 7.86 4.01
N ASP A 213 18.19 6.54 4.11
CA ASP A 213 19.01 5.83 3.13
C ASP A 213 18.39 6.00 1.72
N TRP A 214 19.19 5.72 0.70
CA TRP A 214 18.78 5.95 -0.68
C TRP A 214 17.51 5.18 -1.07
N VAL A 215 17.36 3.92 -0.62
CA VAL A 215 16.19 3.08 -0.94
C VAL A 215 14.95 3.65 -0.27
N SER A 216 15.06 4.06 0.99
CA SER A 216 13.96 4.74 1.70
C SER A 216 13.52 6.02 1.01
N VAL A 217 14.48 6.85 0.56
CA VAL A 217 14.20 8.10 -0.17
C VAL A 217 13.54 7.85 -1.53
N GLU A 218 14.03 6.87 -2.28
CA GLU A 218 13.43 6.47 -3.54
C GLU A 218 11.99 5.96 -3.35
N LYS A 219 11.79 5.10 -2.34
CA LYS A 219 10.47 4.55 -1.99
C LYS A 219 9.48 5.65 -1.60
N MET A 220 9.92 6.67 -0.86
CA MET A 220 9.09 7.83 -0.53
C MET A 220 8.60 8.59 -1.77
N CYS A 221 9.45 8.74 -2.79
CA CYS A 221 9.02 9.31 -4.07
C CYS A 221 8.02 8.40 -4.79
N SER A 222 8.29 7.10 -4.84
CA SER A 222 7.40 6.12 -5.49
C SER A 222 6.01 6.05 -4.86
N TYR A 223 5.89 6.14 -3.54
CA TYR A 223 4.58 6.18 -2.85
C TYR A 223 3.72 7.38 -3.23
N LYS A 224 4.33 8.46 -3.74
CA LYS A 224 3.65 9.65 -4.25
C LYS A 224 3.44 9.62 -5.77
N PHE A 225 3.64 8.47 -6.41
CA PHE A 225 3.64 8.31 -7.88
C PHE A 225 4.62 9.26 -8.58
N LYS A 226 5.77 9.49 -7.94
CA LYS A 226 6.92 10.26 -8.44
C LYS A 226 8.15 9.35 -8.47
N ARG A 227 9.25 9.83 -9.02
CA ARG A 227 10.55 9.16 -8.95
C ARG A 227 11.58 10.06 -8.29
N LEU A 228 12.65 9.51 -7.75
CA LEU A 228 13.80 10.32 -7.38
C LEU A 228 14.33 11.03 -8.64
N CYS A 229 14.65 12.32 -8.52
CA CYS A 229 15.15 13.11 -9.63
C CYS A 229 16.44 12.50 -10.20
N TRP A 230 16.58 12.56 -11.54
CA TRP A 230 17.86 12.26 -12.15
C TRP A 230 18.86 13.36 -11.79
N ALA A 231 20.14 13.00 -11.72
CA ALA A 231 21.20 13.94 -11.38
C ALA A 231 21.22 15.12 -12.36
N GLU A 232 20.94 14.88 -13.65
CA GLU A 232 20.90 15.92 -14.68
C GLU A 232 19.70 16.87 -14.49
N GLU A 233 18.55 16.34 -14.08
CA GLU A 233 17.36 17.14 -13.77
C GLU A 233 17.61 18.00 -12.53
N TRP A 234 18.24 17.41 -11.51
CA TRP A 234 18.63 18.13 -10.32
C TRP A 234 19.59 19.28 -10.66
N ASP A 235 20.63 19.00 -11.46
CA ASP A 235 21.62 19.99 -11.88
C ASP A 235 20.97 21.13 -12.68
N LEU A 236 20.02 20.80 -13.57
CA LEU A 236 19.23 21.77 -14.33
C LEU A 236 18.34 22.62 -13.42
N ALA A 237 17.58 21.98 -12.53
CA ALA A 237 16.70 22.66 -11.58
C ALA A 237 17.48 23.59 -10.65
N CYS A 238 18.67 23.16 -10.20
CA CYS A 238 19.53 23.98 -9.36
C CYS A 238 20.02 25.24 -10.09
N LYS A 239 20.53 25.08 -11.32
CA LYS A 239 20.98 26.21 -12.14
C LYS A 239 19.84 27.15 -12.50
N ASP A 240 18.66 26.60 -12.80
CA ASP A 240 17.48 27.39 -13.13
C ASP A 240 16.97 28.15 -11.90
N ASN A 241 16.98 27.51 -10.72
CA ASN A 241 16.63 28.17 -9.46
C ASN A 241 17.60 29.30 -9.10
N GLN A 242 18.90 29.13 -9.33
CA GLN A 242 19.88 30.21 -9.12
C GLN A 242 19.66 31.42 -10.04
N LYS A 243 19.19 31.19 -11.27
CA LYS A 243 18.99 32.26 -12.26
C LYS A 243 17.63 32.93 -12.12
N ASN A 244 16.59 32.15 -11.93
CA ASN A 244 15.19 32.56 -12.06
C ASN A 244 14.42 32.54 -10.74
N ASN A 245 15.06 32.15 -9.63
CA ASN A 245 14.45 32.02 -8.31
C ASN A 245 13.12 31.25 -8.34
N LEU A 246 13.20 29.99 -8.73
CA LEU A 246 12.06 29.08 -8.84
C LEU A 246 11.40 28.77 -7.48
N GLY A 247 11.98 29.23 -6.36
CA GLY A 247 11.47 28.96 -5.02
C GLY A 247 11.79 27.54 -4.53
N LEU A 248 12.71 26.83 -5.20
CA LEU A 248 13.20 25.54 -4.72
C LEU A 248 14.05 25.75 -3.46
N GLN A 249 13.66 25.08 -2.37
CA GLN A 249 14.28 25.28 -1.06
C GLN A 249 15.42 24.29 -0.84
N ASN A 250 16.50 24.74 -0.19
CA ASN A 250 17.59 23.90 0.31
C ASN A 250 18.28 23.02 -0.75
N LEU A 251 18.31 23.46 -2.02
CA LEU A 251 19.09 22.78 -3.06
C LEU A 251 20.59 22.82 -2.81
N LEU A 252 21.08 23.82 -2.07
CA LEU A 252 22.50 23.96 -1.75
C LEU A 252 22.72 23.87 -0.24
N GLY A 253 23.88 23.32 0.15
CA GLY A 253 24.34 23.21 1.54
C GLY A 253 24.29 21.78 2.09
N GLU A 254 23.29 21.01 1.70
CA GLU A 254 23.16 19.60 2.06
C GLU A 254 23.27 18.71 0.81
N TRP A 255 23.77 17.50 1.02
CA TRP A 255 23.82 16.52 -0.06
C TRP A 255 22.45 15.87 -0.25
N GLU A 256 21.92 15.91 -1.47
CA GLU A 256 20.70 15.21 -1.85
C GLU A 256 20.98 13.95 -2.68
N TRP A 257 20.26 12.87 -2.38
CA TRP A 257 20.23 11.66 -3.20
C TRP A 257 19.57 11.94 -4.55
N THR A 258 20.22 11.48 -5.63
CA THR A 258 19.72 11.51 -7.00
C THR A 258 19.89 10.14 -7.67
N ARG A 259 19.16 9.91 -8.77
CA ARG A 259 19.42 8.80 -9.70
C ARG A 259 20.49 9.18 -10.72
N ASN A 260 21.29 8.21 -11.19
CA ASN A 260 22.27 8.43 -12.26
C ASN A 260 21.79 7.83 -13.59
N SER A 261 21.78 8.63 -14.66
CA SER A 261 21.41 8.19 -16.01
C SER A 261 22.45 7.30 -16.70
N GLU A 262 23.72 7.33 -16.27
CA GLU A 262 24.82 6.60 -16.91
C GLU A 262 24.64 5.06 -16.91
N TYR A 263 23.77 4.50 -16.06
CA TYR A 263 23.53 3.05 -15.96
C TYR A 263 22.22 2.55 -16.60
N ALA A 264 21.32 3.43 -17.03
CA ALA A 264 20.15 2.98 -17.79
C ALA A 264 20.54 2.48 -19.21
N ALA A 265 21.78 2.71 -19.63
CA ALA A 265 22.32 2.31 -20.94
C ALA A 265 23.16 1.01 -20.93
N ALA A 266 23.43 0.39 -19.77
CA ALA A 266 24.24 -0.83 -19.67
C ALA A 266 23.42 -2.14 -19.65
N GLY A 267 22.16 -2.09 -20.07
CA GLY A 267 21.45 -3.29 -20.50
C GLY A 267 21.79 -3.59 -21.96
N VAL A 268 22.44 -4.73 -22.21
CA VAL A 268 22.66 -5.38 -23.53
C VAL A 268 24.05 -5.16 -24.15
N LEU A 269 25.09 -5.84 -23.62
CA LEU A 269 25.74 -7.03 -24.23
C LEU A 269 27.07 -7.38 -23.52
N GLY A 270 27.10 -8.53 -22.84
CA GLY A 270 28.30 -9.37 -22.66
C GLY A 270 29.42 -8.86 -21.75
N SER A 271 29.32 -9.19 -20.46
CA SER A 271 30.50 -9.68 -19.72
C SER A 271 30.11 -10.96 -19.00
N GLY A 272 30.39 -12.09 -19.66
CA GLY A 272 30.62 -13.33 -18.94
C GLY A 272 31.88 -13.18 -18.08
N GLY A 273 31.80 -13.70 -16.86
CA GLY A 273 32.80 -13.62 -15.79
C GLY A 273 32.05 -13.20 -14.53
N LEU A 274 31.55 -14.08 -13.67
CA LEU A 274 32.28 -15.15 -13.00
C LEU A 274 33.75 -14.75 -12.77
N ASP A 275 33.95 -13.67 -12.04
CA ASP A 275 34.98 -13.68 -11.01
C ASP A 275 34.50 -12.93 -9.77
N GLY A 276 34.68 -13.57 -8.62
CA GLY A 276 34.11 -13.15 -7.34
C GLY A 276 34.99 -12.14 -6.65
N THR A 277 35.09 -10.92 -7.17
CA THR A 277 35.60 -9.72 -6.48
C THR A 277 35.23 -8.51 -7.34
N GLU A 278 34.69 -7.44 -6.73
CA GLU A 278 34.24 -6.16 -7.35
C GLU A 278 32.73 -6.06 -7.65
N ASN A 279 31.90 -6.19 -6.61
CA ASN A 279 30.50 -5.73 -6.60
C ASN A 279 30.43 -4.18 -6.52
N GLU A 280 30.82 -3.46 -7.58
CA GLU A 280 30.82 -1.97 -7.63
C GLU A 280 29.56 -1.32 -8.28
N ASP A 281 28.48 -2.09 -8.47
CA ASP A 281 27.36 -1.69 -9.37
C ASP A 281 26.18 -0.91 -8.74
N TRP A 282 26.34 -0.24 -7.59
CA TRP A 282 25.23 0.51 -6.95
C TRP A 282 25.58 1.95 -6.54
N LEU A 283 26.43 2.69 -7.25
CA LEU A 283 26.82 4.04 -6.79
C LEU A 283 25.68 5.07 -6.91
N ALA A 284 24.98 5.34 -5.80
CA ALA A 284 24.09 6.49 -5.69
C ALA A 284 24.88 7.79 -5.82
N VAL A 285 24.30 8.76 -6.52
CA VAL A 285 24.92 10.06 -6.74
C VAL A 285 24.31 11.06 -5.79
N VAL A 286 25.18 11.80 -5.10
CA VAL A 286 24.77 12.94 -4.28
C VAL A 286 25.11 14.26 -4.98
N ARG A 287 24.23 15.25 -4.81
CA ARG A 287 24.35 16.60 -5.37
C ARG A 287 24.14 17.70 -4.32
N GLY A 288 24.63 18.91 -4.60
CA GLY A 288 24.19 20.13 -3.91
C GLY A 288 24.99 20.60 -2.69
N LYS A 289 26.16 20.02 -2.40
CA LYS A 289 26.92 20.44 -1.20
C LYS A 289 27.33 21.92 -1.21
N GLU A 290 27.98 22.38 -2.27
CA GLU A 290 28.58 23.72 -2.33
C GLU A 290 28.05 24.51 -3.54
N ASP A 291 27.76 23.82 -4.65
CA ASP A 291 27.19 24.39 -5.85
C ASP A 291 26.33 23.37 -6.63
N CYS A 292 25.76 23.80 -7.76
CA CYS A 292 24.96 22.95 -8.63
C CYS A 292 25.77 21.95 -9.47
N GLY A 293 27.11 21.94 -9.37
CA GLY A 293 28.00 21.02 -10.10
C GLY A 293 28.67 19.98 -9.20
N SER A 294 28.58 20.16 -7.89
CA SER A 294 29.18 19.34 -6.85
C SER A 294 28.59 17.95 -6.92
N LYS A 295 29.45 16.97 -7.25
CA LYS A 295 29.07 15.57 -7.36
C LYS A 295 29.86 14.71 -6.39
N GLY A 296 29.16 13.87 -5.64
CA GLY A 296 29.74 12.80 -4.86
C GLY A 296 29.22 11.45 -5.33
N ARG A 297 30.11 10.45 -5.37
CA ARG A 297 29.72 9.03 -5.51
C ARG A 297 29.76 8.39 -4.14
N LYS A 298 28.69 7.69 -3.80
CA LYS A 298 28.49 7.15 -2.46
C LYS A 298 27.78 5.80 -2.56
N ASP A 299 28.26 4.84 -1.79
CA ASP A 299 27.55 3.57 -1.63
C ASP A 299 26.23 3.86 -0.88
N PRO A 300 25.06 3.54 -1.47
CA PRO A 300 23.75 3.81 -0.91
C PRO A 300 23.57 3.23 0.50
N TRP A 301 24.30 2.16 0.82
CA TRP A 301 24.19 1.40 2.05
C TRP A 301 25.18 1.86 3.14
N LEU A 302 26.27 2.52 2.76
CA LEU A 302 27.34 2.94 3.70
C LEU A 302 27.36 4.45 3.97
N SER A 303 26.60 5.25 3.22
CA SER A 303 26.85 6.70 3.13
C SER A 303 25.92 7.58 3.96
N GLY A 304 25.24 6.97 4.93
CA GLY A 304 24.38 7.63 5.91
C GLY A 304 23.04 8.09 5.35
N THR A 305 22.25 8.76 6.19
CA THR A 305 20.93 9.29 5.84
C THR A 305 21.05 10.65 5.16
N ARG A 306 20.37 10.84 4.03
CA ARG A 306 20.33 12.10 3.30
C ARG A 306 18.93 12.31 2.72
N PRO A 307 18.49 13.55 2.53
CA PRO A 307 17.27 13.80 1.78
C PRO A 307 17.47 13.50 0.29
N GLY A 308 16.40 13.49 -0.47
CA GLY A 308 16.44 13.58 -1.93
C GLY A 308 15.30 14.46 -2.43
N ARG A 309 15.01 14.41 -3.72
CA ARG A 309 13.94 15.20 -4.31
C ARG A 309 13.21 14.42 -5.38
N CYS A 310 11.89 14.52 -5.39
CA CYS A 310 11.10 13.77 -6.34
C CYS A 310 10.82 14.58 -7.60
N CYS A 311 10.97 13.93 -8.75
CA CYS A 311 10.66 14.43 -10.07
C CYS A 311 9.52 13.63 -10.71
N LYS A 312 8.84 14.27 -11.66
CA LYS A 312 7.81 13.66 -12.51
C LYS A 312 8.00 14.13 -13.95
#